data_AF-Q460G7-F1
#
_entry.id   AF-Q460G7-F1
#
_cell.length_a   1.000
_cell.length_b   1.000
_cell.length_c   1.000
_cell.angle_alpha   90.00
_cell.angle_beta   90.00
_cell.angle_gamma   90.00
#
_symmetry.space_group_name_H-M   'P 1'
#
loop_
_entity.id
_entity.type
_entity.pdbx_description
1 polymer ?
#
loop_
_entity_poly.entity_id
_entity_poly.type
_entity_poly.pdbx_seq_one_letter_code
_entity_poly.pdbx_strand_id
1 'polypeptide(L)'
;MSIPTMQWAQVAEKVGGPLVYKQIPVPKPGPDQILVKIRYSGVCHTDLHAMMGHWPIPVKMPLVGGHEGAGIVVQGANWSTNS
;
A
#
# COMPACT_ATOMS: atom_id res chain seq x y z
N MET A 1 1.01 -14.51 14.94
CA MET A 1 2.08 -14.32 13.93
C MET A 1 2.82 -13.00 14.15
N SER A 2 4.14 -12.94 13.99
CA SER A 2 4.87 -11.66 13.99
C SER A 2 4.64 -10.90 12.69
N ILE A 3 4.43 -9.58 12.79
CA ILE A 3 4.36 -8.69 11.62
C ILE A 3 5.79 -8.52 11.09
N PRO A 4 6.06 -8.81 9.80
CA PRO A 4 7.39 -8.64 9.23
C PRO A 4 7.76 -7.16 9.16
N THR A 5 9.06 -6.87 9.15
CA THR A 5 9.56 -5.49 9.01
C THR A 5 9.51 -4.98 7.57
N MET A 6 9.46 -5.90 6.59
CA MET A 6 9.44 -5.61 5.15
C MET A 6 8.30 -6.35 4.45
N GLN A 7 7.78 -5.78 3.36
CA GLN A 7 6.76 -6.35 2.50
C GLN A 7 7.06 -6.11 1.02
N TRP A 8 6.59 -6.99 0.14
CA TRP A 8 6.64 -6.78 -1.30
C TRP A 8 5.52 -5.85 -1.75
N ALA A 9 5.84 -4.94 -2.68
CA ALA A 9 4.88 -4.03 -3.28
C ALA A 9 5.25 -3.73 -4.74
N GLN A 10 4.23 -3.37 -5.52
CA GLN A 10 4.42 -2.69 -6.81
C GLN A 10 4.50 -1.19 -6.57
N VAL A 11 5.64 -0.59 -6.92
CA VAL A 11 5.96 0.81 -6.58
C VAL A 11 6.21 1.63 -7.84
N ALA A 12 5.48 2.72 -8.00
CA ALA A 12 5.82 3.77 -8.95
C ALA A 12 6.77 4.77 -8.26
N GLU A 13 8.02 4.83 -8.72
CA GLU A 13 9.03 5.74 -8.15
C GLU A 13 8.93 7.16 -8.70
N LYS A 14 8.41 7.29 -9.93
CA LYS A 14 8.22 8.55 -10.65
C LYS A 14 6.92 8.50 -11.43
N VAL A 15 6.33 9.67 -11.65
CA VAL A 15 5.14 9.84 -12.50
C VAL A 15 5.44 9.30 -13.90
N GLY A 16 4.54 8.47 -14.43
CA GLY A 16 4.67 7.86 -15.76
C GLY A 16 5.81 6.84 -15.90
N GLY A 17 6.51 6.50 -14.80
CA GLY A 17 7.55 5.48 -14.79
C GLY A 17 6.98 4.06 -14.72
N PRO A 18 7.80 3.03 -15.00
CA PRO A 18 7.39 1.64 -14.83
C PRO A 18 7.15 1.32 -13.35
N LEU A 19 6.29 0.34 -13.08
CA LEU A 19 6.16 -0.24 -11.74
C LEU A 19 7.37 -1.11 -11.42
N VAL A 20 7.88 -0.94 -10.20
CA VAL A 20 8.98 -1.73 -9.66
C VAL A 20 8.43 -2.65 -8.59
N TYR A 21 8.59 -3.95 -8.80
CA TYR A 21 8.33 -4.96 -7.78
C TYR A 21 9.50 -5.02 -6.80
N LYS A 22 9.31 -4.50 -5.59
CA LYS A 22 10.39 -4.41 -4.59
C LYS A 22 9.89 -4.55 -3.16
N GLN A 23 10.82 -4.77 -2.24
CA GLN A 23 10.53 -4.72 -0.81
C GLN A 23 10.50 -3.28 -0.30
N ILE A 24 9.53 -2.98 0.56
CA ILE A 24 9.39 -1.73 1.29
C ILE A 24 9.13 -2.01 2.77
N PRO A 25 9.39 -1.07 3.69
CA PRO A 25 9.05 -1.24 5.09
C PRO A 25 7.54 -1.43 5.29
N VAL A 26 7.17 -2.27 6.25
CA VAL A 26 5.78 -2.34 6.72
C VAL A 26 5.49 -1.10 7.58
N PRO A 27 4.45 -0.31 7.27
CA PRO A 27 4.15 0.90 8.03
C PRO A 27 3.67 0.56 9.43
N LYS A 28 4.01 1.42 10.40
CA LYS A 28 3.43 1.36 11.75
C LYS A 28 2.16 2.22 11.76
N PRO A 29 0.99 1.68 12.13
CA PRO A 29 -0.23 2.47 12.19
C PRO A 29 -0.11 3.53 13.30
N GLY A 30 -0.56 4.76 13.00
CA GLY A 30 -0.78 5.80 14.00
C GLY A 30 -2.05 5.59 14.85
N PRO A 31 -2.40 6.54 15.74
CA PRO A 31 -3.49 6.41 16.71
C PRO A 31 -4.88 6.08 16.15
N ASP A 32 -5.17 6.46 14.90
CA ASP A 32 -6.47 6.22 14.24
C ASP A 32 -6.34 5.35 12.99
N GLN A 33 -5.26 4.58 12.90
CA GLN A 33 -4.97 3.75 11.72
C GLN A 33 -5.03 2.26 12.08
N ILE A 34 -5.33 1.47 11.07
CA ILE A 34 -5.20 0.01 11.11
C ILE A 34 -4.18 -0.44 10.07
N LEU A 35 -3.47 -1.52 10.40
CA LEU A 35 -2.61 -2.23 9.48
C LEU A 35 -3.33 -3.49 9.01
N VAL A 36 -3.46 -3.64 7.69
CA VAL A 36 -4.12 -4.77 7.06
C VAL A 36 -3.10 -5.59 6.27
N LYS A 37 -3.05 -6.90 6.52
CA LYS A 37 -2.32 -7.85 5.70
C LYS A 37 -3.17 -8.17 4.47
N ILE A 38 -2.87 -7.49 3.37
CA ILE A 38 -3.54 -7.70 2.08
C ILE A 38 -3.29 -9.12 1.58
N ARG A 39 -4.36 -9.81 1.16
CA ARG A 39 -4.32 -11.15 0.54
C ARG A 39 -4.46 -11.05 -0.96
N TYR A 40 -5.31 -10.15 -1.42
CA TYR A 40 -5.58 -9.89 -2.83
C TYR A 40 -5.75 -8.38 -3.01
N SER A 41 -5.21 -7.85 -4.10
CA SER A 41 -5.42 -6.48 -4.54
C SER A 41 -5.63 -6.47 -6.05
N GLY A 42 -6.66 -5.76 -6.50
CA GLY A 42 -6.91 -5.48 -7.90
C GLY A 42 -6.01 -4.38 -8.44
N VAL A 43 -5.99 -4.26 -9.76
CA VAL A 43 -5.40 -3.14 -10.49
C VAL A 43 -6.48 -2.62 -11.43
N CYS A 44 -6.90 -1.37 -11.23
CA CYS A 44 -7.91 -0.73 -12.05
C CYS A 44 -7.29 0.38 -12.92
N HIS A 45 -8.02 0.84 -13.95
CA HIS A 45 -7.57 1.94 -14.80
C HIS A 45 -7.28 3.22 -14.00
N THR A 46 -8.02 3.47 -12.93
CA THR A 46 -7.81 4.62 -12.04
C THR A 46 -6.44 4.58 -11.33
N ASP A 47 -5.89 3.39 -11.03
CA ASP A 47 -4.51 3.27 -10.51
C ASP A 47 -3.50 3.77 -11.54
N LEU A 48 -3.71 3.41 -12.81
CA LEU A 48 -2.85 3.86 -13.91
C LEU A 48 -2.91 5.38 -14.10
N HIS A 49 -4.11 5.98 -14.05
CA HIS A 49 -4.28 7.43 -14.13
C HIS A 49 -3.58 8.17 -12.99
N ALA A 50 -3.64 7.64 -11.76
CA ALA A 50 -2.92 8.20 -10.63
C ALA A 50 -1.39 8.12 -10.85
N MET A 51 -0.89 6.97 -11.30
CA MET A 51 0.53 6.79 -11.61
C MET A 51 1.02 7.68 -12.76
N MET A 52 0.16 7.98 -13.74
CA MET A 52 0.46 8.88 -14.86
C MET A 52 0.35 10.37 -14.48
N GLY A 53 -0.09 10.69 -13.27
CA GLY A 53 -0.22 12.08 -12.81
C GLY A 53 -1.40 12.81 -13.47
N HIS A 54 -2.41 12.07 -13.93
CA HIS A 54 -3.61 12.65 -14.55
C HIS A 54 -4.60 13.24 -13.53
N TRP A 55 -4.33 13.08 -12.23
CA TRP A 55 -5.16 13.67 -11.18
C TRP A 55 -4.87 15.17 -11.02
N PRO A 56 -5.90 15.98 -10.72
CA PRO A 56 -5.74 17.43 -10.53
C PRO A 56 -4.90 17.80 -9.30
N ILE A 57 -4.57 16.83 -8.45
CA ILE A 57 -3.77 17.00 -7.24
C ILE A 57 -2.46 16.20 -7.43
N PRO A 58 -1.28 16.80 -7.11
CA PRO A 58 -0.01 16.09 -7.18
C PRO A 58 -0.03 14.81 -6.34
N VAL A 59 0.26 13.68 -6.98
CA VAL A 59 0.34 12.39 -6.31
C VAL A 59 1.66 12.30 -5.54
N LYS A 60 1.60 11.93 -4.26
CA LYS A 60 2.79 11.73 -3.44
C LYS A 60 3.54 10.49 -3.95
N MET A 61 4.80 10.69 -4.33
CA MET A 61 5.72 9.62 -4.73
C MET A 61 6.67 9.27 -3.58
N PRO A 62 7.17 8.02 -3.50
CA PRO A 62 6.80 6.87 -4.32
C PRO A 62 5.37 6.38 -3.99
N LEU A 63 4.64 5.93 -5.00
CA LEU A 63 3.26 5.46 -4.87
C LEU A 63 3.21 3.92 -4.89
N VAL A 64 2.48 3.33 -3.94
CA VAL A 64 2.06 1.93 -3.99
C VAL A 64 0.66 1.89 -4.59
N GLY A 65 0.49 1.17 -5.70
CA GLY A 65 -0.79 1.06 -6.41
C GLY A 65 -1.73 0.02 -5.81
N GLY A 66 -2.97 0.00 -6.31
CA GLY A 66 -4.02 -0.95 -5.92
C GLY A 66 -4.88 -0.39 -4.80
N HIS A 67 -6.03 0.17 -5.16
CA HIS A 67 -7.03 0.71 -4.22
C HIS A 67 -8.21 -0.24 -3.95
N GLU A 68 -8.21 -1.44 -4.56
CA GLU A 68 -9.26 -2.44 -4.41
C GLU A 68 -8.66 -3.73 -3.82
N GLY A 69 -8.70 -3.90 -2.49
CA GLY A 69 -8.07 -5.05 -1.86
C GLY A 69 -8.87 -5.67 -0.72
N ALA A 70 -8.60 -6.95 -0.44
CA ALA A 70 -9.15 -7.69 0.68
C ALA A 70 -8.02 -8.31 1.50
N GLY A 71 -8.15 -8.28 2.82
CA GLY A 71 -7.11 -8.72 3.74
C GLY A 71 -7.58 -8.91 5.16
N ILE A 72 -6.64 -9.19 6.05
CA ILE A 72 -6.87 -9.43 7.48
C ILE A 72 -6.28 -8.27 8.26
N VAL A 73 -7.05 -7.66 9.17
CA VAL A 73 -6.51 -6.66 10.11
C VAL A 73 -5.50 -7.35 11.02
N VAL A 74 -4.28 -6.84 11.08
CA VAL A 74 -3.20 -7.40 11.90
C VAL A 74 -2.82 -6.54 13.09
N GLN A 75 -3.10 -5.23 13.02
CA GLN A 75 -2.83 -4.28 14.09
C GLN A 75 -3.75 -3.07 13.99
N GLY A 76 -4.22 -2.56 15.12
CA GLY A 76 -4.76 -1.21 15.27
C GLY A 76 -3.94 -0.44 16.31
N ALA A 77 -4.22 0.85 16.45
CA ALA A 77 -3.51 1.71 17.41
C ALA A 77 -3.50 1.18 18.85
N ASN A 78 -4.60 0.57 19.29
CA ASN A 78 -4.79 0.14 20.68
C ASN A 78 -4.84 -1.39 20.86
N TRP A 79 -4.55 -2.18 19.82
CA TRP A 79 -4.62 -3.64 19.90
C TRP A 79 -3.91 -4.33 18.73
N SER A 80 -3.43 -5.56 18.93
CA SER A 80 -2.84 -6.40 17.88
C SER A 80 -3.54 -7.77 17.83
N THR A 81 -3.76 -8.32 16.63
CA THR A 81 -4.24 -9.69 16.50
C THR A 81 -3.05 -10.64 16.66
N ASN A 82 -2.86 -11.19 17.86
CA ASN A 82 -1.99 -12.35 18.02
C ASN A 82 -2.74 -13.60 17.52
N SER A 83 -2.64 -13.89 16.22
CA SER A 83 -2.98 -15.19 15.63
C SER A 83 -1.82 -15.62 14.75
#